data_AF-A0A926BD03-F1
#
_entry.id   AF-A0A926BD03-F1
#
_cell.length_a   1.000
_cell.length_b   1.000
_cell.length_c   1.000
_cell.angle_alpha   90.00
_cell.angle_beta   90.00
_cell.angle_gamma   90.00
#
_symmetry.space_group_name_H-M   'P 1'
#
loop_
_entity.id
_entity.type
_entity.pdbx_description
1 polymer ?
#
loop_
_entity_poly.entity_id
_entity_poly.type
_entity_poly.pdbx_seq_one_letter_code
_entity_poly.pdbx_strand_id
1 'polypeptide(L)'
;MSGQNNGGTVHPNFDWTALIADRKIKEAMDAGEFDNLAGKGEPIRIEDDPFTPPEVRVAHKLLKNANALPQWLQLEKDIERERAAVPSYIERGFRAILQGKNQVSKERIATRFRAEVRDRMDLVNTLILKYNEITPGSLQRIFAPFAIKRELATLDERVAEMIGSSAPVSGR
;
A
#
# COMPACT_ATOMS: atom_id res chain seq x y z
N MET A 1 22.73 62.74 -11.79
CA MET A 1 23.54 62.31 -12.97
C MET A 1 24.44 61.17 -12.53
N SER A 2 24.46 60.11 -13.35
CA SER A 2 25.50 59.04 -13.42
C SER A 2 25.53 58.06 -12.23
N GLY A 3 25.19 56.77 -12.37
CA GLY A 3 25.78 55.76 -13.26
C GLY A 3 26.97 55.10 -12.50
N GLN A 4 27.12 53.80 -12.33
CA GLN A 4 26.73 52.63 -13.12
C GLN A 4 26.67 51.35 -12.27
N ASN A 5 25.92 50.37 -12.80
CA ASN A 5 25.96 48.94 -12.50
C ASN A 5 27.34 48.30 -12.69
N ASN A 6 27.61 47.21 -11.97
CA ASN A 6 28.26 45.96 -12.43
C ASN A 6 28.39 45.05 -11.20
N GLY A 7 28.01 43.77 -11.15
CA GLY A 7 27.69 42.78 -12.16
C GLY A 7 27.97 41.46 -11.45
N GLY A 8 26.93 40.80 -10.96
CA GLY A 8 27.07 39.57 -10.17
C GLY A 8 27.69 38.47 -11.03
N THR A 9 28.92 38.08 -10.70
CA THR A 9 29.52 36.88 -11.25
C THR A 9 29.02 35.68 -10.44
N VAL A 10 28.02 35.00 -10.98
CA VAL A 10 27.65 33.65 -10.57
C VAL A 10 28.82 32.74 -10.94
N HIS A 11 29.68 32.43 -9.97
CA HIS A 11 30.70 31.41 -10.18
C HIS A 11 30.00 30.06 -10.40
N PRO A 12 30.31 29.31 -11.48
CA PRO A 12 29.74 27.99 -11.68
C PRO A 12 30.19 27.09 -10.54
N ASN A 13 29.29 26.20 -10.13
CA ASN A 13 29.43 25.20 -9.06
C ASN A 13 30.65 24.28 -9.31
N PHE A 14 31.85 24.79 -9.07
CA PHE A 14 33.10 24.07 -9.25
C PHE A 14 33.46 23.42 -7.92
N ASP A 15 33.18 22.13 -7.82
CA ASP A 15 33.47 21.34 -6.63
C ASP A 15 34.97 20.99 -6.56
N TRP A 16 35.74 21.91 -5.98
CA TRP A 16 37.16 21.71 -5.67
C TRP A 16 37.39 20.51 -4.75
N THR A 17 36.43 20.12 -3.92
CA THR A 17 36.58 19.00 -2.99
C THR A 17 36.56 17.67 -3.71
N ALA A 18 35.69 17.52 -4.72
CA ALA A 18 35.66 16.36 -5.60
C ALA A 18 36.97 16.18 -6.37
N LEU A 19 37.53 17.26 -6.92
CA LEU A 19 38.81 17.20 -7.65
C LEU A 19 39.99 16.77 -6.77
N ILE A 20 40.02 17.25 -5.52
CA ILE A 20 41.04 16.84 -4.56
C ILE A 20 40.84 15.38 -4.13
N ALA A 21 39.59 14.95 -3.94
CA ALA A 21 39.26 13.57 -3.61
C ALA A 21 39.67 12.60 -4.73
N ASP A 22 39.31 12.90 -5.98
CA ASP A 22 39.66 12.08 -7.16
C ASP A 22 41.17 11.92 -7.32
N ARG A 23 41.93 13.01 -7.13
CA ARG A 23 43.39 12.94 -7.20
C ARG A 23 43.97 12.03 -6.12
N LYS A 24 43.48 12.15 -4.88
CA LYS A 24 43.92 11.28 -3.77
C LYS A 24 43.53 9.82 -3.96
N ILE A 25 42.33 9.56 -4.47
CA ILE A 25 41.89 8.20 -4.79
C ILE A 25 42.80 7.59 -5.84
N LYS A 26 43.14 8.33 -6.89
CA LYS A 26 44.04 7.86 -7.96
C LYS A 26 45.46 7.58 -7.45
N GLU A 27 46.02 8.47 -6.64
CA GLU A 27 47.32 8.26 -5.99
C GLU A 27 47.33 6.99 -5.11
N ALA A 28 46.26 6.74 -4.36
CA ALA A 28 46.11 5.53 -3.54
C ALA A 28 45.89 4.26 -4.38
N MET A 29 45.23 4.36 -5.54
CA MET A 29 45.14 3.26 -6.51
C MET A 29 46.50 2.92 -7.11
N ASP A 30 47.26 3.92 -7.55
CA ASP A 30 48.60 3.75 -8.14
C ASP A 30 49.61 3.20 -7.10
N ALA A 31 49.44 3.56 -5.83
CA ALA A 31 50.23 3.05 -4.71
C ALA A 31 49.81 1.63 -4.26
N GLY A 32 48.76 1.04 -4.85
CA GLY A 32 48.27 -0.29 -4.49
C GLY A 32 47.63 -0.36 -3.09
N GLU A 33 47.23 0.78 -2.51
CA GLU A 33 46.64 0.80 -1.16
C GLU A 33 45.28 0.07 -1.09
N PHE A 34 44.60 -0.09 -2.22
CA PHE A 34 43.37 -0.88 -2.32
C PHE A 34 43.62 -2.36 -2.63
N ASP A 35 44.87 -2.81 -2.76
CA ASP A 35 45.16 -4.17 -3.21
C ASP A 35 44.94 -5.26 -2.16
N ASN A 36 44.95 -4.87 -0.89
CA ASN A 36 44.83 -5.79 0.25
C ASN A 36 43.69 -5.39 1.20
N LEU A 37 42.62 -4.81 0.65
CA LEU A 37 41.42 -4.49 1.44
C LEU A 37 40.84 -5.77 2.06
N ALA A 38 40.46 -5.67 3.33
CA ALA A 38 39.68 -6.71 3.99
C ALA A 38 38.40 -6.99 3.18
N GLY A 39 38.19 -8.25 2.76
CA GLY A 39 37.04 -8.66 1.95
C GLY A 39 37.21 -8.50 0.42
N LYS A 40 38.40 -8.14 -0.09
CA LYS A 40 38.67 -8.08 -1.54
C LYS A 40 38.46 -9.45 -2.19
N GLY A 41 37.54 -9.52 -3.16
CA GLY A 41 37.20 -10.77 -3.87
C GLY A 41 36.19 -11.67 -3.17
N GLU A 42 35.79 -11.33 -1.94
CA GLU A 42 34.68 -12.01 -1.26
C GLU A 42 33.34 -11.38 -1.64
N PRO A 43 32.24 -12.15 -1.66
CA PRO A 43 30.90 -11.58 -1.81
C PRO A 43 30.66 -10.52 -0.74
N ILE A 44 30.34 -9.31 -1.17
CA ILE A 44 30.02 -8.19 -0.26
C ILE A 44 28.86 -8.63 0.64
N ARG A 45 29.12 -8.75 1.93
CA ARG A 45 28.11 -9.08 2.93
C ARG A 45 27.28 -7.82 3.21
N ILE A 46 26.26 -7.59 2.40
CA ILE A 46 25.26 -6.54 2.64
C ILE A 46 24.36 -7.05 3.76
N GLU A 47 24.81 -6.93 5.01
CA GLU A 47 24.04 -7.37 6.17
C GLU A 47 22.80 -6.51 6.42
N ASP A 48 22.88 -5.27 5.97
CA ASP A 48 21.92 -4.22 6.17
C ASP A 48 21.36 -3.82 4.82
N ASP A 49 20.06 -4.05 4.60
CA ASP A 49 19.37 -3.50 3.44
C ASP A 49 19.45 -1.96 3.54
N PRO A 50 20.21 -1.28 2.65
CA PRO A 50 20.38 0.16 2.73
C PRO A 50 19.09 0.93 2.46
N PHE A 51 18.07 0.27 1.88
CA PHE A 51 16.74 0.81 1.64
C PHE A 51 15.81 0.67 2.86
N THR A 52 16.20 -0.09 3.89
CA THR A 52 15.44 -0.20 5.13
C THR A 52 15.80 0.96 6.08
N PRO A 53 14.82 1.75 6.56
CA PRO A 53 15.05 2.85 7.50
C PRO A 53 15.81 2.36 8.76
N PRO A 54 16.75 3.16 9.30
CA PRO A 54 17.61 2.72 10.41
C PRO A 54 16.83 2.20 11.64
N GLU A 55 15.72 2.84 11.94
CA GLU A 55 14.79 2.55 13.04
C GLU A 55 14.14 1.15 13.00
N VAL A 56 14.01 0.54 11.82
CA VAL A 56 13.34 -0.77 11.64
C VAL A 56 14.28 -1.86 11.15
N ARG A 57 15.55 -1.52 10.91
CA ARG A 57 16.55 -2.42 10.34
C ARG A 57 16.82 -3.64 11.21
N VAL A 58 16.94 -3.44 12.53
CA VAL A 58 17.19 -4.53 13.49
C VAL A 58 15.99 -5.48 13.57
N ALA A 59 14.77 -4.95 13.61
CA ALA A 59 13.55 -5.74 13.62
C ALA A 59 13.38 -6.55 12.32
N HIS A 60 13.67 -5.93 11.17
CA HIS A 60 13.59 -6.59 9.86
C HIS A 60 14.66 -7.70 9.73
N LYS A 61 15.90 -7.44 10.19
CA LYS A 61 16.99 -8.43 10.23
C LYS A 61 16.64 -9.63 11.11
N LEU A 62 16.06 -9.41 12.30
CA LEU A 62 15.63 -10.47 13.21
C LEU A 62 14.55 -11.36 12.59
N LEU A 63 13.52 -10.75 11.99
CA LEU A 63 12.40 -11.47 11.36
C LEU A 63 12.83 -12.24 10.12
N LYS A 64 13.68 -11.64 9.27
CA LYS A 64 14.27 -12.30 8.10
C LYS A 64 15.11 -13.52 8.51
N ASN A 65 15.90 -13.40 9.58
CA ASN A 65 16.69 -14.51 10.12
C ASN A 65 15.82 -15.63 10.72
N ALA A 66 14.63 -15.31 11.22
CA ALA A 66 13.64 -16.28 11.70
C ALA A 66 12.76 -16.85 10.57
N ASN A 67 13.02 -16.49 9.30
CA ASN A 67 12.21 -16.85 8.14
C ASN A 67 10.71 -16.46 8.28
N ALA A 68 10.42 -15.40 9.05
CA ALA A 68 9.07 -14.95 9.40
C ALA A 68 8.78 -13.58 8.78
N LEU A 69 7.56 -13.38 8.27
CA LEU A 69 7.11 -12.08 7.77
C LEU A 69 6.77 -11.16 8.95
N PRO A 70 7.21 -9.89 8.92
CA PRO A 70 6.67 -8.85 9.79
C PRO A 70 5.14 -8.83 9.78
N GLN A 71 4.53 -8.67 10.95
CA GLN A 71 3.07 -8.71 11.10
C GLN A 71 2.35 -7.66 10.24
N TRP A 72 2.94 -6.47 10.06
CA TRP A 72 2.37 -5.41 9.22
C TRP A 72 2.30 -5.79 7.74
N LEU A 73 3.28 -6.56 7.21
CA LEU A 73 3.22 -7.11 5.85
C LEU A 73 2.12 -8.16 5.70
N GLN A 74 1.86 -8.94 6.75
CA GLN A 74 0.76 -9.90 6.75
C GLN A 74 -0.59 -9.17 6.74
N LEU A 75 -0.75 -8.14 7.56
CA LEU A 75 -1.95 -7.30 7.56
C LEU A 75 -2.15 -6.61 6.22
N GLU A 76 -1.09 -6.15 5.54
CA GLU A 76 -1.18 -5.58 4.20
C GLU A 76 -1.84 -6.56 3.21
N LYS A 77 -1.34 -7.80 3.17
CA LYS A 77 -1.90 -8.88 2.33
C LYS A 77 -3.34 -9.21 2.70
N ASP A 78 -3.66 -9.22 3.99
CA ASP A 78 -5.02 -9.49 4.45
C ASP A 78 -5.98 -8.37 4.05
N ILE A 79 -5.59 -7.09 4.18
CA ILE A 79 -6.40 -5.94 3.71
C ILE A 79 -6.68 -6.07 2.22
N GLU A 80 -5.65 -6.33 1.40
CA GLU A 80 -5.80 -6.45 -0.04
C GLU A 80 -6.71 -7.62 -0.42
N ARG A 81 -6.52 -8.80 0.19
CA ARG A 81 -7.34 -9.98 -0.05
C ARG A 81 -8.80 -9.75 0.33
N GLU A 82 -9.06 -9.27 1.55
CA GLU A 82 -10.43 -9.09 2.03
C GLU A 82 -11.16 -7.99 1.25
N ARG A 83 -10.47 -6.91 0.88
CA ARG A 83 -11.01 -5.84 0.03
C ARG A 83 -11.33 -6.33 -1.38
N ALA A 84 -10.41 -7.07 -2.00
CA ALA A 84 -10.59 -7.60 -3.36
C ALA A 84 -11.74 -8.61 -3.44
N ALA A 85 -12.10 -9.26 -2.32
CA ALA A 85 -13.21 -10.20 -2.29
C ALA A 85 -14.58 -9.49 -2.31
N VAL A 86 -14.71 -8.26 -1.80
CA VAL A 86 -16.00 -7.54 -1.64
C VAL A 86 -16.84 -7.50 -2.93
N PRO A 87 -16.30 -7.13 -4.11
CA PRO A 87 -17.08 -7.11 -5.35
C PRO A 87 -17.71 -8.47 -5.68
N SER A 88 -16.96 -9.57 -5.55
CA SER A 88 -17.50 -10.90 -5.82
C SER A 88 -18.57 -11.33 -4.81
N TYR A 89 -18.49 -10.88 -3.56
CA TYR A 89 -19.58 -11.07 -2.59
C TYR A 89 -20.85 -10.32 -3.02
N ILE A 90 -20.69 -9.07 -3.48
CA ILE A 90 -21.80 -8.24 -3.95
C ILE A 90 -22.50 -8.89 -5.15
N GLU A 91 -21.74 -9.34 -6.15
CA GLU A 91 -22.28 -10.01 -7.33
C GLU A 91 -23.05 -11.29 -6.99
N ARG A 92 -22.53 -12.10 -6.05
CA ARG A 92 -23.23 -13.30 -5.57
C ARG A 92 -24.53 -12.97 -4.86
N GLY A 93 -24.53 -11.93 -4.01
CA GLY A 93 -25.73 -11.48 -3.31
C GLY A 93 -26.81 -10.99 -4.27
N PHE A 94 -26.43 -10.17 -5.26
CA PHE A 94 -27.34 -9.74 -6.32
C PHE A 94 -27.95 -10.92 -7.07
N ARG A 95 -27.14 -11.90 -7.47
CA ARG A 95 -27.64 -13.12 -8.11
C ARG A 95 -28.62 -13.88 -7.23
N ALA A 96 -28.33 -14.01 -5.93
CA ALA A 96 -29.21 -14.68 -4.98
C ALA A 96 -30.56 -13.96 -4.84
N ILE A 97 -30.56 -12.62 -4.81
CA ILE A 97 -31.79 -11.82 -4.77
C ILE A 97 -32.62 -12.06 -6.03
N LEU A 98 -32.01 -12.03 -7.22
CA LEU A 98 -32.73 -12.27 -8.49
C LEU A 98 -33.34 -13.67 -8.57
N GLN A 99 -32.70 -14.67 -7.95
CA GLN A 99 -33.18 -16.05 -7.89
C GLN A 99 -34.28 -16.28 -6.82
N GLY A 100 -34.63 -15.27 -6.02
CA GLY A 100 -35.68 -15.35 -5.02
C GLY A 100 -37.05 -15.64 -5.64
N LYS A 101 -37.74 -16.67 -5.14
CA LYS A 101 -39.01 -17.18 -5.70
C LYS A 101 -40.19 -16.21 -5.63
N ASN A 102 -40.18 -15.32 -4.65
CA ASN A 102 -41.24 -14.33 -4.40
C ASN A 102 -40.66 -13.12 -3.66
N GLN A 103 -41.49 -12.08 -3.53
CA GLN A 103 -41.10 -10.81 -2.92
C GLN A 103 -40.51 -10.97 -1.51
N VAL A 104 -41.21 -11.70 -0.63
CA VAL A 104 -40.78 -11.96 0.75
C VAL A 104 -39.42 -12.67 0.79
N SER A 105 -39.20 -13.64 -0.11
CA SER A 105 -37.91 -14.33 -0.23
C SER A 105 -36.81 -13.39 -0.70
N LYS A 106 -37.08 -12.50 -1.66
CA LYS A 106 -36.11 -11.51 -2.15
C LYS A 106 -35.70 -10.56 -1.03
N GLU A 107 -36.67 -10.05 -0.27
CA GLU A 107 -36.44 -9.17 0.88
C GLU A 107 -35.62 -9.85 1.97
N ARG A 108 -35.95 -11.10 2.34
CA ARG A 108 -35.17 -11.85 3.33
C ARG A 108 -33.72 -12.08 2.89
N ILE A 109 -33.51 -12.41 1.61
CA ILE A 109 -32.17 -12.57 1.04
C ILE A 109 -31.43 -11.23 1.08
N ALA A 110 -32.09 -10.14 0.68
CA ALA A 110 -31.54 -8.79 0.72
C ALA A 110 -31.11 -8.37 2.14
N THR A 111 -31.95 -8.61 3.16
CA THR A 111 -31.60 -8.28 4.55
C THR A 111 -30.33 -9.01 5.00
N ARG A 112 -30.24 -10.32 4.73
CA ARG A 112 -29.05 -11.11 5.08
C ARG A 112 -27.82 -10.64 4.30
N PHE A 113 -27.98 -10.45 2.99
CA PHE A 113 -26.91 -9.99 2.11
C PHE A 113 -26.34 -8.64 2.54
N ARG A 114 -27.20 -7.68 2.89
CA ARG A 114 -26.81 -6.38 3.40
C ARG A 114 -25.96 -6.48 4.67
N ALA A 115 -26.32 -7.35 5.61
CA ALA A 115 -25.54 -7.60 6.81
C ALA A 115 -24.17 -8.21 6.47
N GLU A 116 -24.12 -9.18 5.56
CA GLU A 116 -22.87 -9.82 5.15
C GLU A 116 -21.89 -8.84 4.48
N VAL A 117 -22.38 -7.95 3.60
CA VAL A 117 -21.55 -6.90 2.98
C VAL A 117 -21.00 -5.94 4.04
N ARG A 118 -21.84 -5.55 5.00
CA ARG A 118 -21.42 -4.69 6.12
C ARG A 118 -20.29 -5.32 6.91
N ASP A 119 -20.47 -6.55 7.38
CA ASP A 119 -19.49 -7.27 8.20
C ASP A 119 -18.14 -7.39 7.48
N ARG A 120 -18.18 -7.58 6.16
CA ARG A 120 -16.97 -7.65 5.33
C ARG A 120 -16.24 -6.31 5.24
N MET A 121 -16.96 -5.21 5.07
CA MET A 121 -16.36 -3.87 5.05
C MET A 121 -15.82 -3.48 6.44
N ASP A 122 -16.54 -3.85 7.51
CA ASP A 122 -16.08 -3.66 8.91
C ASP A 122 -14.80 -4.44 9.19
N LEU A 123 -14.69 -5.68 8.69
CA LEU A 123 -13.45 -6.46 8.77
C LEU A 123 -12.27 -5.72 8.11
N VAL A 124 -12.46 -5.24 6.87
CA VAL A 124 -11.41 -4.50 6.15
C VAL A 124 -11.01 -3.23 6.91
N ASN A 125 -11.98 -2.47 7.42
CA ASN A 125 -11.69 -1.27 8.22
C ASN A 125 -10.92 -1.61 9.50
N THR A 126 -11.28 -2.72 10.17
CA THR A 126 -10.58 -3.20 11.36
C THR A 126 -9.14 -3.60 11.04
N LEU A 127 -8.90 -4.28 9.93
CA LEU A 127 -7.56 -4.63 9.49
C LEU A 127 -6.72 -3.39 9.18
N ILE A 128 -7.32 -2.38 8.53
CA ILE A 128 -6.65 -1.08 8.28
C ILE A 128 -6.27 -0.39 9.59
N LEU A 129 -7.15 -0.38 10.58
CA LEU A 129 -6.84 0.20 11.90
C LEU A 129 -5.66 -0.52 12.56
N LYS A 130 -5.67 -1.86 12.59
CA LYS A 130 -4.56 -2.66 13.13
C LYS A 130 -3.26 -2.40 12.38
N TYR A 131 -3.31 -2.34 11.05
CA TYR A 131 -2.16 -2.04 10.22
C TYR A 131 -1.58 -0.66 10.57
N ASN A 132 -2.44 0.36 10.70
CA ASN A 132 -2.01 1.70 11.07
C ASN A 132 -1.38 1.77 12.47
N GLU A 133 -1.79 0.90 13.39
CA GLU A 133 -1.26 0.84 14.75
C GLU A 133 0.16 0.26 14.80
N ILE A 134 0.44 -0.79 14.02
CA ILE A 134 1.70 -1.55 14.14
C ILE A 134 2.75 -1.21 13.07
N THR A 135 2.37 -0.44 12.04
CA THR A 135 3.29 -0.14 10.95
C THR A 135 4.19 1.04 11.31
N PRO A 136 5.51 0.92 11.17
CA PRO A 136 6.41 2.06 11.31
C PRO A 136 6.03 3.18 10.35
N GLY A 137 5.95 4.42 10.83
CA GLY A 137 5.44 5.55 10.03
C GLY A 137 6.19 5.78 8.71
N SER A 138 7.48 5.45 8.66
CA SER A 138 8.31 5.52 7.44
C SER A 138 7.94 4.50 6.36
N LEU A 139 7.24 3.42 6.71
CA LEU A 139 6.83 2.33 5.81
C LEU A 139 5.31 2.26 5.60
N GLN A 140 4.55 3.18 6.21
CA GLN A 140 3.10 3.09 6.25
C GLN A 140 2.47 3.45 4.90
N ARG A 141 2.05 2.43 4.14
CA ARG A 141 1.12 2.58 3.01
C ARG A 141 -0.25 3.12 3.46
N ILE A 142 -0.84 4.00 2.66
CA ILE A 142 -2.17 4.57 2.93
C ILE A 142 -3.27 3.64 2.40
N PHE A 143 -4.13 3.17 3.30
CA PHE A 143 -5.36 2.45 2.96
C PHE A 143 -6.60 3.28 3.30
N ALA A 144 -7.43 3.56 2.30
CA ALA A 144 -8.69 4.27 2.51
C ALA A 144 -9.75 3.32 3.10
N PRO A 145 -10.31 3.58 4.30
CA PRO A 145 -11.37 2.75 4.85
C PRO A 145 -12.65 2.84 4.00
N PHE A 146 -13.47 1.80 4.04
CA PHE A 146 -14.81 1.84 3.48
C PHE A 146 -15.69 2.83 4.23
N ALA A 147 -16.35 3.70 3.48
CA ALA A 147 -17.39 4.59 3.99
C ALA A 147 -18.71 3.81 4.15
N ILE A 148 -18.78 2.88 5.10
CA ILE A 148 -19.82 1.85 5.20
C ILE A 148 -21.24 2.41 5.06
N LYS A 149 -21.56 3.53 5.70
CA LYS A 149 -22.89 4.16 5.58
C LYS A 149 -23.24 4.51 4.13
N ARG A 150 -22.30 5.09 3.39
CA ARG A 150 -22.46 5.46 1.99
C ARG A 150 -22.55 4.22 1.10
N GLU A 151 -21.63 3.28 1.30
CA GLU A 151 -21.59 2.05 0.50
C GLU A 151 -22.88 1.21 0.67
N LEU A 152 -23.41 1.11 1.90
CA LEU A 152 -24.69 0.44 2.15
C LEU A 152 -25.87 1.20 1.58
N ALA A 153 -25.87 2.53 1.57
CA ALA A 153 -26.93 3.30 0.92
C ALA A 153 -26.99 3.02 -0.59
N THR A 154 -25.85 3.02 -1.26
CA THR A 154 -25.75 2.65 -2.68
C THR A 154 -26.18 1.19 -2.92
N LEU A 155 -25.82 0.29 -2.01
CA LEU A 155 -26.27 -1.11 -2.06
C LEU A 155 -27.80 -1.21 -1.93
N ASP A 156 -28.38 -0.50 -0.96
CA ASP A 156 -29.81 -0.50 -0.67
C ASP A 156 -30.61 0.05 -1.86
N GLU A 157 -30.16 1.16 -2.48
CA GLU A 157 -30.73 1.70 -3.72
C GLU A 157 -30.70 0.66 -4.84
N ARG A 158 -29.56 0.01 -5.07
CA ARG A 158 -29.41 -0.99 -6.13
C ARG A 158 -30.31 -2.20 -5.90
N VAL A 159 -30.44 -2.66 -4.66
CA VAL A 159 -31.34 -3.76 -4.30
C VAL A 159 -32.80 -3.37 -4.52
N ALA A 160 -33.19 -2.14 -4.16
CA ALA A 160 -34.54 -1.64 -4.39
C ALA A 160 -34.90 -1.60 -5.88
N GLU A 161 -33.99 -1.15 -6.74
CA GLU A 161 -34.15 -1.20 -8.21
C GLU A 161 -34.40 -2.63 -8.69
N MET A 162 -33.59 -3.59 -8.25
CA MET A 162 -33.67 -4.99 -8.68
C MET A 162 -34.97 -5.67 -8.24
N ILE A 163 -35.46 -5.35 -7.04
CA ILE A 163 -36.70 -5.88 -6.50
C ILE A 163 -37.90 -5.22 -7.17
N GLY A 164 -37.88 -3.89 -7.35
CA GLY A 164 -38.96 -3.11 -7.96
C GLY A 164 -39.11 -3.28 -9.47
N SER A 165 -38.03 -3.53 -10.20
CA SER A 165 -38.05 -3.71 -11.66
C SER A 165 -38.66 -5.05 -12.13
N SER A 166 -39.07 -5.92 -11.21
CA SER A 166 -39.68 -7.24 -11.48
C SER A 166 -41.19 -7.21 -11.78
N ALA A 167 -41.79 -6.04 -12.07
CA ALA A 167 -43.18 -5.97 -12.55
C ALA A 167 -43.29 -6.55 -13.98
N PRO A 168 -44.34 -7.35 -14.29
CA PRO A 168 -44.42 -8.02 -15.58
C PRO A 168 -44.55 -6.98 -16.70
N VAL A 169 -43.71 -7.09 -17.72
CA VAL A 169 -44.01 -6.55 -19.06
C VAL A 169 -45.29 -7.26 -19.49
N SER A 170 -46.42 -6.61 -19.26
CA SER A 170 -47.74 -6.99 -19.78
C SER A 170 -47.63 -7.01 -21.30
N GLY A 171 -47.42 -8.20 -21.86
CA GLY A 171 -47.43 -8.44 -23.28
C GLY A 171 -48.85 -8.62 -23.79
N ARG A 172 -49.18 -7.79 -24.79
CA ARG A 172 -50.21 -7.91 -25.84
C ARG A 172 -51.67 -7.84 -25.43
#